data_AF-A0A815TTB3-F1
#
_entry.id   AF-A0A815TTB3-F1
#
_cell.length_a   1.000
_cell.length_b   1.000
_cell.length_c   1.000
_cell.angle_alpha   90.00
_cell.angle_beta   90.00
_cell.angle_gamma   90.00
#
_symmetry.space_group_name_H-M   'P 1'
#
loop_
_entity.id
_entity.type
_entity.pdbx_description
1 polymer ?
#
loop_
_entity_poly.entity_id
_entity_poly.type
_entity_poly.pdbx_seq_one_letter_code
_entity_poly.pdbx_strand_id
1 'polypeptide(L)'
;MADEFADKEYEEGDNLVEWINAHKNAYLVSLESKHLNDDQVRIIATELKANNDWKNVVLTDNQISGAIRVQYLADALMVNKELDTLTLSKNYLSDEGLKLISIR
;
A
#
# COMPACT_ATOMS: atom_id res chain seq x y z
N MET A 1 17.26 -17.18 11.31
CA MET A 1 15.85 -16.99 11.72
C MET A 1 15.15 -16.35 10.54
N ALA A 2 15.13 -17.08 9.42
CA ALA A 2 14.53 -16.64 8.18
C ALA A 2 13.04 -17.01 8.23
N ASP A 3 12.18 -16.07 7.86
CA ASP A 3 10.86 -16.32 7.28
C ASP A 3 9.85 -17.15 8.07
N GLU A 4 9.62 -16.84 9.34
CA GLU A 4 8.37 -17.30 9.97
C GLU A 4 7.13 -16.57 9.41
N PHE A 5 7.33 -15.46 8.68
CA PHE A 5 6.25 -14.59 8.18
C PHE A 5 6.21 -14.40 6.66
N ALA A 6 7.23 -14.78 5.89
CA ALA A 6 7.28 -14.46 4.45
C ALA A 6 6.22 -15.19 3.61
N ASP A 7 5.70 -16.31 4.11
CA ASP A 7 4.59 -17.03 3.48
C ASP A 7 3.24 -16.70 4.12
N LYS A 8 3.20 -15.83 5.15
CA LYS A 8 1.97 -15.53 5.89
C LYS A 8 1.22 -14.37 5.21
N GLU A 9 -0.02 -14.63 4.78
CA GLU A 9 -0.93 -13.57 4.36
C GLU A 9 -1.24 -12.61 5.52
N TYR A 10 -1.39 -11.32 5.20
CA TYR A 10 -1.85 -10.35 6.18
C TYR A 10 -3.33 -10.58 6.49
N GLU A 11 -3.69 -10.68 7.76
CA GLU A 11 -5.08 -10.77 8.21
C GLU A 11 -5.52 -9.56 9.03
N GLU A 12 -6.83 -9.28 9.04
CA GLU A 12 -7.38 -8.21 9.90
C GLU A 12 -7.04 -8.48 11.37
N GLY A 13 -6.44 -7.49 12.03
CA GLY A 13 -5.93 -7.62 13.40
C GLY A 13 -4.44 -7.97 13.51
N ASP A 14 -3.78 -8.36 12.41
CA ASP A 14 -2.33 -8.51 12.40
C ASP A 14 -1.63 -7.15 12.56
N ASN A 15 -0.45 -7.18 13.19
CA ASN A 15 0.44 -6.04 13.26
C ASN A 15 1.04 -5.75 11.88
N LEU A 16 0.48 -4.74 11.19
CA LEU A 16 0.90 -4.37 9.84
C LEU A 16 2.38 -3.99 9.76
N VAL A 17 2.96 -3.36 10.78
CA VAL A 17 4.37 -2.94 10.75
C VAL A 17 5.30 -4.15 10.78
N GLU A 18 5.01 -5.14 11.63
CA GLU A 18 5.77 -6.39 11.66
C GLU A 18 5.63 -7.16 10.35
N TRP A 19 4.41 -7.22 9.81
CA TRP A 19 4.15 -7.88 8.53
C TRP A 19 4.92 -7.21 7.38
N ILE A 20 4.89 -5.87 7.30
CA ILE A 20 5.64 -5.10 6.30
C ILE A 20 7.15 -5.35 6.45
N ASN A 21 7.69 -5.36 7.66
CA ASN A 21 9.11 -5.60 7.88
C ASN A 21 9.54 -7.00 7.42
N ALA A 22 8.68 -8.01 7.57
CA ALA A 22 8.92 -9.35 7.03
C ALA A 22 8.87 -9.38 5.49
N HIS A 23 8.06 -8.52 4.87
CA HIS A 23 7.86 -8.45 3.41
C HIS A 23 8.58 -7.28 2.75
N LYS A 24 9.52 -6.63 3.45
CA LYS A 24 10.19 -5.42 2.95
C LYS A 24 10.89 -5.65 1.61
N ASN A 25 11.47 -6.84 1.40
CA ASN A 25 12.18 -7.17 0.17
C ASN A 25 11.29 -7.91 -0.86
N ALA A 26 9.98 -7.98 -0.63
CA ALA A 26 9.06 -8.68 -1.52
C ALA A 26 8.89 -7.92 -2.85
N TYR A 27 8.91 -8.66 -3.96
CA TYR A 27 8.65 -8.08 -5.28
C TYR A 27 7.16 -7.66 -5.44
N LEU A 28 6.27 -8.44 -4.85
CA LEU A 28 4.82 -8.26 -4.87
C LEU A 28 4.31 -8.21 -3.42
N VAL A 29 3.55 -7.16 -3.10
CA VAL A 29 2.82 -7.04 -1.84
C VAL A 29 1.33 -6.94 -2.13
N SER A 30 0.57 -7.89 -1.60
CA SER A 30 -0.88 -7.91 -1.72
C SER A 30 -1.54 -7.72 -0.37
N LEU A 31 -2.38 -6.71 -0.27
CA LEU A 31 -3.24 -6.41 0.87
C LEU A 31 -4.68 -6.29 0.39
N GLU A 32 -5.12 -7.14 -0.55
CA GLU A 32 -6.47 -7.11 -1.09
C GLU A 32 -7.54 -7.49 -0.05
N SER A 33 -8.64 -6.74 -0.01
CA SER A 33 -9.79 -7.01 0.88
C SER A 33 -9.45 -7.05 2.37
N LYS A 34 -8.58 -6.14 2.84
CA LYS A 34 -8.09 -6.10 4.25
C LYS A 34 -8.67 -4.96 5.08
N HIS A 35 -9.68 -4.24 4.56
CA HIS A 35 -10.37 -3.16 5.25
C HIS A 35 -9.44 -2.12 5.89
N LEU A 36 -8.41 -1.69 5.14
CA LEU A 36 -7.36 -0.83 5.66
C LEU A 36 -7.91 0.51 6.17
N ASN A 37 -7.65 0.81 7.45
CA ASN A 37 -7.94 2.08 8.06
C ASN A 37 -6.90 3.17 7.67
N ASP A 38 -7.15 4.41 8.09
CA ASP A 38 -6.34 5.58 7.73
C ASP A 38 -4.87 5.44 8.13
N ASP A 39 -4.63 4.87 9.32
CA ASP A 39 -3.27 4.64 9.81
C ASP A 39 -2.56 3.56 9.02
N GLN A 40 -3.25 2.47 8.68
CA GLN A 40 -2.70 1.41 7.85
C GLN A 40 -2.34 1.92 6.44
N VAL A 41 -3.20 2.72 5.81
CA VAL A 41 -2.89 3.35 4.51
C VAL A 41 -1.70 4.31 4.64
N ARG A 42 -1.62 5.09 5.73
CA ARG A 42 -0.48 5.98 6.00
C ARG A 42 0.83 5.21 6.19
N ILE A 43 0.80 4.08 6.88
CA ILE A 43 1.96 3.19 7.05
C ILE A 43 2.42 2.65 5.70
N ILE A 44 1.50 2.12 4.88
CA ILE A 44 1.81 1.60 3.54
C ILE A 44 2.39 2.69 2.66
N ALA A 45 1.82 3.90 2.67
CA ALA A 45 2.35 5.04 1.94
C ALA A 45 3.75 5.46 2.42
N THR A 46 4.02 5.36 3.73
CA THR A 46 5.33 5.68 4.30
C THR A 46 6.36 4.66 3.87
N GLU A 47 6.01 3.38 3.89
CA GLU A 47 6.89 2.31 3.39
C GLU A 47 7.13 2.48 1.89
N LEU A 48 6.08 2.72 1.11
CA LEU A 48 6.21 3.03 -0.32
C LEU A 48 7.17 4.21 -0.56
N LYS A 49 7.24 5.25 0.27
CA LYS A 49 8.21 6.34 0.08
C LYS A 49 9.66 5.89 0.24
N ALA A 50 9.93 4.94 1.13
CA ALA A 50 11.27 4.56 1.55
C ALA A 50 11.79 3.28 0.86
N ASN A 51 10.88 2.44 0.36
CA ASN A 51 11.17 1.11 -0.13
C ASN A 51 11.23 1.06 -1.65
N ASN A 52 12.34 0.54 -2.17
CA ASN A 52 12.63 0.43 -3.60
C ASN A 52 12.48 -1.00 -4.14
N ASP A 53 12.26 -1.99 -3.27
CA ASP A 53 12.15 -3.40 -3.61
C ASP A 53 10.71 -3.78 -3.98
N TRP A 54 9.71 -3.12 -3.39
CA TRP A 54 8.30 -3.30 -3.78
C TRP A 54 8.08 -2.77 -5.19
N LYS A 55 7.93 -3.69 -6.15
CA LYS A 55 7.66 -3.35 -7.56
C LYS A 55 6.18 -3.36 -7.87
N ASN A 56 5.41 -4.22 -7.20
CA ASN A 56 3.97 -4.34 -7.40
C ASN A 56 3.24 -4.33 -6.07
N VAL A 57 2.30 -3.40 -5.91
CA VAL A 57 1.46 -3.31 -4.71
C VAL A 57 -0.01 -3.40 -5.09
N VAL A 58 -0.74 -4.32 -4.45
CA VAL A 58 -2.17 -4.56 -4.68
C VAL A 58 -2.94 -4.15 -3.42
N LEU A 59 -3.74 -3.09 -3.54
CA LEU A 59 -4.63 -2.57 -2.50
C LEU A 59 -6.10 -2.65 -2.92
N THR A 60 -6.45 -3.65 -3.73
CA THR A 60 -7.83 -3.87 -4.21
C THR A 60 -8.81 -4.02 -3.05
N ASP A 61 -10.00 -3.42 -3.17
CA ASP A 61 -11.12 -3.60 -2.24
C ASP A 61 -10.78 -3.29 -0.76
N ASN A 62 -10.10 -2.18 -0.50
CA ASN A 62 -9.74 -1.74 0.86
C ASN A 62 -10.57 -0.56 1.36
N GLN A 63 -11.67 -0.23 0.68
CA GLN A 63 -12.51 0.91 0.99
C GLN A 63 -11.72 2.24 1.06
N ILE A 64 -10.61 2.34 0.34
CA ILE A 64 -9.78 3.54 0.29
C ILE A 64 -10.63 4.65 -0.33
N SER A 65 -11.00 5.60 0.53
CA SER A 65 -11.94 6.67 0.24
C SER A 65 -11.46 7.96 0.90
N GLY A 66 -11.93 9.09 0.38
CA GLY A 66 -11.61 10.41 0.92
C GLY A 66 -10.22 10.92 0.53
N ALA A 67 -10.08 12.25 0.50
CA ALA A 67 -8.89 12.92 -0.02
C ALA A 67 -7.61 12.59 0.77
N ILE A 68 -7.70 12.38 2.09
CA ILE A 68 -6.53 12.18 2.97
C ILE A 68 -5.78 10.89 2.63
N ARG A 69 -6.48 9.75 2.57
CA ARG A 69 -5.87 8.44 2.27
C ARG A 69 -5.24 8.42 0.88
N VAL A 70 -5.92 9.04 -0.08
CA VAL A 70 -5.45 9.16 -1.46
C VAL A 70 -4.24 10.08 -1.56
N GLN A 71 -4.20 11.18 -0.79
CA GLN A 71 -3.04 12.07 -0.71
C GLN A 71 -1.80 11.34 -0.19
N TYR A 72 -1.95 10.48 0.82
CA TYR A 72 -0.81 9.69 1.33
C TYR A 72 -0.18 8.84 0.23
N LEU A 73 -1.00 8.12 -0.53
CA LEU A 73 -0.54 7.31 -1.65
C LEU A 73 0.07 8.17 -2.76
N ALA A 74 -0.57 9.29 -3.12
CA ALA A 74 -0.05 10.21 -4.14
C ALA A 74 1.33 10.76 -3.74
N ASP A 75 1.50 11.22 -2.50
CA ASP A 75 2.79 11.68 -2.00
C ASP A 75 3.86 10.58 -2.07
N ALA A 76 3.46 9.33 -1.83
CA ALA A 76 4.37 8.20 -1.91
C ALA A 76 4.83 7.95 -3.34
N LEU A 77 3.91 7.99 -4.30
CA LEU A 77 4.20 7.80 -5.73
C LEU A 77 5.04 8.93 -6.34
N MET A 78 4.91 10.16 -5.83
CA MET A 78 5.76 11.27 -6.25
C MET A 78 7.24 11.06 -5.86
N VAL A 79 7.49 10.40 -4.73
CA VAL A 79 8.85 10.15 -4.23
C VAL A 79 9.40 8.83 -4.78
N ASN A 80 8.61 7.77 -4.77
CA ASN A 80 9.04 6.44 -5.20
C ASN A 80 9.09 6.34 -6.72
N LYS A 81 10.30 6.24 -7.26
CA LYS A 81 10.58 6.07 -8.69
C LYS A 81 10.79 4.63 -9.12
N GLU A 82 10.74 3.71 -8.17
CA GLU A 82 11.07 2.30 -8.30
C GLU A 82 9.85 1.38 -8.34
N LEU A 83 8.68 1.85 -7.87
CA LEU A 83 7.41 1.13 -7.98
C LEU A 83 6.94 1.09 -9.45
N ASP A 84 6.61 -0.11 -9.94
CA ASP A 84 6.10 -0.31 -11.30
C ASP A 84 4.57 -0.19 -11.33
N THR A 85 3.88 -0.88 -10.42
CA THR A 85 2.42 -0.98 -10.42
C THR A 85 1.82 -0.76 -9.03
N LEU A 86 0.82 0.12 -8.93
CA LEU A 86 -0.09 0.21 -7.80
C LEU A 86 -1.53 -0.09 -8.27
N THR A 87 -2.13 -1.15 -7.74
CA THR A 87 -3.52 -1.53 -8.05
C THR A 87 -4.46 -1.03 -6.95
N LEU A 88 -5.42 -0.17 -7.33
CA LEU A 88 -6.43 0.41 -6.43
C LEU A 88 -7.87 0.05 -6.86
N SER A 89 -8.04 -0.99 -7.66
CA SER A 89 -9.36 -1.46 -8.13
C SER A 89 -10.33 -1.68 -6.95
N LYS A 90 -11.64 -1.48 -7.19
CA LYS A 90 -12.69 -1.66 -6.18
C LYS A 90 -12.52 -0.80 -4.90
N ASN A 91 -11.77 0.31 -4.97
CA ASN A 91 -11.78 1.34 -3.94
C ASN A 91 -12.75 2.48 -4.32
N TYR A 92 -13.08 3.33 -3.35
CA TYR A 92 -14.01 4.46 -3.54
C TYR A 92 -13.24 5.77 -3.72
N LEU A 93 -12.38 5.81 -4.74
CA LEU A 93 -11.61 6.99 -5.09
C LEU A 93 -12.55 8.04 -5.71
N SER A 94 -12.53 9.27 -5.19
CA SER A 94 -13.21 10.40 -5.83
C SER A 94 -12.44 10.88 -7.05
N ASP A 95 -13.10 11.63 -7.94
CA ASP A 95 -12.46 12.26 -9.11
C ASP A 95 -11.23 13.08 -8.72
N GLU A 96 -11.31 13.81 -7.60
CA GLU A 96 -10.17 14.57 -7.08
C GLU A 96 -9.03 13.67 -6.61
N GLY A 97 -9.38 12.55 -5.96
CA GLY A 97 -8.40 11.54 -5.58
C GLY A 97 -7.70 10.90 -6.80
N LEU A 98 -8.45 10.62 -7.86
CA LEU A 98 -7.88 10.09 -9.11
C LEU A 98 -6.90 11.08 -9.74
N LYS A 99 -7.21 12.38 -9.71
CA LYS A 99 -6.27 13.41 -10.19
C LYS A 99 -4.94 13.34 -9.44
N LEU A 100 -4.97 13.22 -8.11
CA LEU A 100 -3.75 13.17 -7.29
C LEU A 100 -2.83 12.00 -7.65
N ILE A 101 -3.39 10.82 -7.93
CA ILE A 101 -2.60 9.60 -8.25
C ILE A 101 -2.23 9.52 -9.73
N SER A 102 -2.95 10.21 -10.62
CA SER A 102 -2.67 10.21 -12.06
C SER A 102 -1.40 10.98 -12.46
N ILE A 103 -0.84 11.78 -11.57
CA ILE A 103 0.35 12.61 -11.81
C ILE A 103 1.55 11.91 -11.18
N ARG A 104 2.55 11.55 -11.98
CA ARG A 104 3.81 10.92 -11.51
C ARG A 104 5.02 11.77 -11.90
#